data_AF-A0A4Q3JUX3-F1
#
_entry.id   AF-A0A4Q3JUX3-F1
#
_cell.length_a   1.000
_cell.length_b   1.000
_cell.length_c   1.000
_cell.angle_alpha   90.00
_cell.angle_beta   90.00
_cell.angle_gamma   90.00
#
_symmetry.space_group_name_H-M   'P 1'
#
loop_
_entity.id
_entity.type
_entity.pdbx_description
1 polymer ?
#
loop_
_entity_poly.entity_id
_entity_poly.type
_entity_poly.pdbx_seq_one_letter_code
_entity_poly.pdbx_strand_id
1 'polypeptide(L)'
;MPLPSEDPLDQLDAVVGAERLRLARLARHQGLSAEDALDCVHDAFCAFLQRARRADLPADAAGRRAFLATMVTNAARNRRRRHHVARPHLPLDPEREDDAPSVESLVARAEEHIRLRGCVEQLCDTQRSVVTLRLLEEHDGQDTAASLGISRNHADVLLHRARARLLACMIDDDGTPG
;
A
#
# COMPACT_ATOMS: atom_id res chain seq x y z
N MET A 1 11.50 -15.88 -29.51
CA MET A 1 10.72 -15.14 -28.49
C MET A 1 10.60 -16.08 -27.30
N PRO A 2 11.29 -15.85 -26.17
CA PRO A 2 11.17 -16.74 -25.02
C PRO A 2 9.82 -16.51 -24.34
N LEU A 3 9.16 -17.61 -23.95
CA LEU A 3 7.93 -17.59 -23.15
C LEU A 3 8.22 -16.91 -21.80
N PRO A 4 7.27 -16.20 -21.19
CA PRO A 4 7.42 -15.76 -19.81
C PRO A 4 7.72 -17.00 -18.96
N SER A 5 8.86 -17.01 -18.29
CA SER A 5 9.28 -18.13 -17.45
C SER A 5 8.22 -18.41 -16.38
N GLU A 6 7.75 -19.66 -16.35
CA GLU A 6 6.82 -20.14 -15.32
C GLU A 6 7.50 -20.28 -13.95
N ASP A 7 8.82 -20.14 -13.88
CA ASP A 7 9.59 -20.19 -12.64
C ASP A 7 9.37 -18.91 -11.80
N PRO A 8 8.84 -19.04 -10.56
CA PRO A 8 8.73 -17.93 -9.60
C PRO A 8 10.03 -17.15 -9.38
N LEU A 9 11.19 -17.81 -9.45
CA LEU A 9 12.48 -17.16 -9.25
C LEU A 9 12.82 -16.23 -10.42
N ASP A 10 12.59 -16.65 -11.66
CA ASP A 10 12.80 -15.80 -12.83
C ASP A 10 11.83 -14.61 -12.84
N GLN A 11 10.59 -14.83 -12.38
CA GLN A 11 9.59 -13.75 -12.24
C GLN A 11 10.00 -12.72 -11.19
N LEU A 12 10.71 -13.15 -10.14
CA LEU A 12 11.27 -12.27 -9.13
C LEU A 12 12.53 -11.57 -9.66
N ASP A 13 13.44 -12.27 -10.32
CA ASP A 13 14.68 -11.71 -10.86
C ASP A 13 14.41 -10.64 -11.93
N ALA A 14 13.38 -10.84 -12.76
CA ALA A 14 12.89 -9.82 -13.70
C ALA A 14 12.43 -8.52 -13.01
N VAL A 15 12.21 -8.57 -11.70
CA VAL A 15 11.69 -7.46 -10.88
C VAL A 15 12.72 -6.95 -9.85
N VAL A 16 13.74 -7.71 -9.45
CA VAL A 16 14.54 -7.40 -8.23
C VAL A 16 15.79 -6.55 -8.46
N GLY A 17 16.50 -6.71 -9.59
CA GLY A 17 17.89 -6.24 -9.74
C GLY A 17 18.17 -4.78 -9.32
N ALA A 18 17.38 -3.82 -9.78
CA ALA A 18 17.49 -2.39 -9.42
C ALA A 18 16.44 -1.93 -8.40
N GLU A 19 15.45 -2.78 -8.11
CA GLU A 19 14.23 -2.42 -7.39
C GLU A 19 14.42 -2.54 -5.88
N ARG A 20 15.30 -3.43 -5.38
CA ARG A 20 15.50 -3.67 -3.94
C ARG A 20 15.83 -2.40 -3.14
N LEU A 21 16.75 -1.57 -3.65
CA LEU A 21 17.10 -0.28 -3.02
C LEU A 21 15.94 0.71 -3.07
N ARG A 22 15.19 0.74 -4.17
CA ARG A 22 13.99 1.59 -4.31
C ARG A 22 12.89 1.17 -3.34
N LEU A 23 12.67 -0.13 -3.18
CA LEU A 23 11.69 -0.69 -2.26
C LEU A 23 12.09 -0.48 -0.79
N ALA A 24 13.37 -0.59 -0.46
CA ALA A 24 13.87 -0.26 0.88
C ALA A 24 13.67 1.24 1.19
N ARG A 25 13.95 2.13 0.23
CA ARG A 25 13.64 3.57 0.37
C ARG A 25 12.13 3.81 0.54
N LEU A 26 11.30 3.10 -0.20
CA LEU A 26 9.84 3.19 -0.06
C LEU A 26 9.39 2.79 1.37
N ALA A 27 9.92 1.69 1.91
CA ALA A 27 9.65 1.27 3.28
C ALA A 27 10.17 2.29 4.32
N ARG A 28 11.32 2.92 4.06
CA ARG A 28 11.86 4.01 4.90
C ARG A 28 10.99 5.26 4.89
N HIS A 29 10.43 5.65 3.74
CA HIS A 29 9.45 6.74 3.65
C HIS A 29 8.19 6.47 4.47
N GLN A 30 7.86 5.19 4.74
CA GLN A 30 6.79 4.83 5.66
C GLN A 30 7.17 4.94 7.15
N GLY A 31 8.39 5.38 7.47
CA GLY A 31 8.84 5.66 8.84
C GLY A 31 9.59 4.52 9.53
N LEU A 32 10.05 3.50 8.78
CA LEU A 32 10.84 2.40 9.31
C LEU A 32 12.34 2.76 9.48
N SER A 33 12.99 2.03 10.39
CA SER A 33 14.46 1.96 10.48
C SER A 33 15.04 1.33 9.20
N ALA A 34 16.36 1.44 9.00
CA ALA A 34 17.00 0.79 7.85
C ALA A 34 16.88 -0.73 7.90
N GLU A 35 17.03 -1.32 9.09
CA GLU A 35 16.94 -2.76 9.33
C GLU A 35 15.52 -3.26 9.08
N ASP A 36 14.51 -2.62 9.69
CA ASP A 36 13.12 -3.00 9.48
C ASP A 36 12.67 -2.83 8.04
N ALA A 37 13.22 -1.84 7.32
CA ALA A 37 12.92 -1.64 5.92
C ALA A 37 13.46 -2.79 5.06
N LEU A 38 14.65 -3.31 5.36
CA LEU A 38 15.21 -4.46 4.64
C LEU A 38 14.43 -5.74 4.93
N ASP A 39 14.05 -5.97 6.18
CA ASP A 39 13.21 -7.11 6.55
C ASP A 39 11.84 -7.03 5.87
N CYS A 40 11.23 -5.84 5.85
CA CYS A 40 9.96 -5.61 5.18
C CYS A 40 10.02 -5.93 3.68
N VAL A 41 11.12 -5.59 3.02
CA VAL A 41 11.34 -5.94 1.61
C VAL A 41 11.52 -7.44 1.44
N HIS A 42 12.25 -8.10 2.35
CA HIS A 42 12.41 -9.55 2.34
C HIS A 42 11.07 -10.27 2.48
N ASP A 43 10.26 -9.89 3.47
CA ASP A 43 8.91 -10.44 3.70
C ASP A 43 8.02 -10.28 2.46
N ALA A 44 8.11 -9.12 1.78
CA ALA A 44 7.37 -8.86 0.56
C ALA A 44 7.83 -9.77 -0.60
N PHE A 45 9.13 -10.06 -0.73
CA PHE A 45 9.63 -11.02 -1.72
C PHE A 45 9.15 -12.44 -1.43
N CYS A 46 9.18 -12.87 -0.16
CA CYS A 46 8.64 -14.17 0.23
C CYS A 46 7.14 -14.28 -0.11
N ALA A 47 6.36 -13.26 0.20
CA ALA A 47 4.93 -13.21 -0.12
C ALA A 47 4.68 -13.18 -1.65
N PHE A 48 5.52 -12.48 -2.41
CA PHE A 48 5.48 -12.46 -3.87
C PHE A 48 5.72 -13.85 -4.46
N LEU A 49 6.78 -14.54 -4.03
CA LEU A 49 7.10 -15.90 -4.49
C LEU A 49 5.98 -16.91 -4.18
N GLN A 50 5.36 -16.80 -2.99
CA GLN A 50 4.22 -17.63 -2.63
C GLN A 50 2.99 -17.39 -3.51
N ARG A 51 2.80 -16.16 -4.02
CA ARG A 51 1.73 -15.83 -4.97
C ARG A 51 2.06 -16.25 -6.40
N ALA A 52 3.31 -16.08 -6.83
CA ALA A 52 3.80 -16.58 -8.10
C ALA A 52 3.52 -18.09 -8.25
N ARG A 53 3.82 -18.87 -7.20
CA ARG A 53 3.54 -20.32 -7.14
C ARG A 53 2.06 -20.69 -7.29
N ARG A 54 1.16 -19.77 -6.97
CA ARG A 54 -0.30 -19.97 -7.07
C ARG A 54 -0.89 -19.35 -8.35
N ALA A 55 -0.03 -18.85 -9.26
CA ALA A 55 -0.42 -18.06 -10.43
C ALA A 55 -1.30 -16.84 -10.07
N ASP A 56 -1.10 -16.26 -8.88
CA ASP A 56 -1.83 -15.10 -8.35
C ASP A 56 -1.00 -13.82 -8.48
N LEU A 57 -0.48 -13.56 -9.69
CA LEU A 57 0.29 -12.37 -10.02
C LEU A 57 -0.24 -11.72 -11.31
N PRO A 58 -0.08 -10.40 -11.46
CA PRO A 58 -0.32 -9.73 -12.74
C PRO A 58 0.47 -10.37 -13.88
N ALA A 59 -0.15 -10.45 -15.06
CA ALA A 59 0.42 -11.11 -16.23
C ALA A 59 1.66 -10.38 -16.77
N ASP A 60 1.69 -9.05 -16.68
CA ASP A 60 2.74 -8.19 -17.20
C ASP A 60 3.76 -7.77 -16.11
N ALA A 61 4.98 -7.43 -16.54
CA ALA A 61 6.06 -7.07 -15.63
C ALA A 61 5.86 -5.71 -14.94
N ALA A 62 5.10 -4.77 -15.53
CA ALA A 62 4.81 -3.48 -14.88
C ALA A 62 3.78 -3.66 -13.75
N GLY A 63 2.73 -4.44 -14.00
CA GLY A 63 1.77 -4.86 -12.99
C GLY A 63 2.43 -5.59 -11.83
N ARG A 64 3.35 -6.53 -12.09
CA ARG A 64 4.10 -7.23 -11.03
C ARG A 64 4.96 -6.29 -10.18
N ARG A 65 5.62 -5.29 -10.80
CA ARG A 65 6.38 -4.25 -10.10
C ARG A 65 5.50 -3.40 -9.19
N ALA A 66 4.38 -2.91 -9.70
CA ALA A 66 3.41 -2.14 -8.91
C ALA A 66 2.83 -2.95 -7.75
N PHE A 67 2.54 -4.23 -7.99
CA PHE A 67 2.05 -5.17 -6.99
C PHE A 67 3.08 -5.40 -5.87
N LEU A 68 4.36 -5.54 -6.22
CA LEU A 68 5.44 -5.71 -5.24
C LEU A 68 5.66 -4.44 -4.40
N ALA A 69 5.66 -3.26 -5.02
CA ALA A 69 5.71 -1.98 -4.31
C ALA A 69 4.54 -1.81 -3.32
N THR A 70 3.35 -2.26 -3.71
CA THR A 70 2.17 -2.29 -2.84
C THR A 70 2.39 -3.23 -1.65
N MET A 71 2.95 -4.43 -1.87
CA MET A 71 3.24 -5.38 -0.79
C MET A 71 4.24 -4.81 0.22
N VAL A 72 5.33 -4.20 -0.25
CA VAL A 72 6.31 -3.54 0.62
C VAL A 72 5.69 -2.39 1.41
N THR A 73 4.88 -1.55 0.76
CA THR A 73 4.20 -0.43 1.43
C THR A 73 3.27 -0.92 2.55
N ASN A 74 2.49 -1.97 2.28
CA ASN A 74 1.56 -2.54 3.26
C ASN A 74 2.30 -3.23 4.41
N ALA A 75 3.36 -3.97 4.12
CA ALA A 75 4.19 -4.59 5.14
C ALA A 75 4.86 -3.52 6.03
N ALA A 76 5.32 -2.42 5.45
CA ALA A 76 5.99 -1.34 6.18
C ALA A 76 5.03 -0.62 7.13
N ARG A 77 3.83 -0.31 6.64
CA ARG A 77 2.72 0.26 7.42
C ARG A 77 2.32 -0.64 8.59
N ASN A 78 2.07 -1.92 8.31
CA ASN A 78 1.69 -2.90 9.32
C ASN A 78 2.78 -3.05 10.41
N ARG A 79 4.06 -3.03 10.02
CA ARG A 79 5.19 -3.12 10.96
C ARG A 79 5.30 -1.85 11.81
N ARG A 80 5.13 -0.67 11.22
CA ARG A 80 5.05 0.60 11.97
C ARG A 80 3.89 0.60 12.98
N ARG A 81 2.70 0.13 12.59
CA ARG A 81 1.55 0.03 13.51
C ARG A 81 1.87 -0.87 14.70
N ARG A 82 2.38 -2.08 14.46
CA ARG A 82 2.78 -3.02 15.52
C ARG A 82 3.85 -2.45 16.42
N HIS A 83 4.86 -1.79 15.85
CA HIS A 83 5.93 -1.15 16.61
C HIS A 83 5.44 0.08 17.39
N HIS A 84 4.45 0.83 16.88
CA HIS A 84 3.82 1.94 17.59
C HIS A 84 2.97 1.44 18.77
N VAL A 85 2.16 0.41 18.55
CA VAL A 85 1.31 -0.20 19.60
C VAL A 85 2.17 -0.86 20.69
N ALA A 86 3.34 -1.41 20.33
CA ALA A 86 4.26 -2.06 21.26
C ALA A 86 5.26 -1.11 21.95
N ARG A 87 5.31 0.18 21.60
CA ARG A 87 6.35 1.09 22.09
C ARG A 87 6.03 1.66 23.48
N PRO A 88 6.91 1.51 24.48
CA PRO A 88 6.98 2.43 25.62
C PRO A 88 7.38 3.82 25.10
N HIS A 89 6.81 4.88 25.66
CA HIS A 89 7.12 6.27 25.28
C HIS A 89 8.61 6.56 25.50
N LEU A 90 9.39 6.64 24.42
CA LEU A 90 10.79 7.08 24.45
C LEU A 90 10.86 8.60 24.22
N PRO A 91 11.82 9.32 24.83
CA PRO A 91 12.03 10.75 24.58
C PRO A 91 12.33 11.02 23.10
N LEU A 92 11.92 12.18 22.62
CA LEU A 92 12.18 12.64 21.26
C LEU A 92 13.68 12.90 21.08
N ASP A 93 14.27 12.26 20.08
CA ASP A 93 15.67 12.44 19.69
C ASP A 93 15.79 13.66 18.75
N PRO A 94 16.50 14.74 19.13
CA PRO A 94 16.55 16.00 18.38
C PRO A 94 17.40 15.95 17.10
N GLU A 95 18.11 14.86 16.82
CA GLU A 95 18.99 14.72 15.64
C GLU A 95 18.27 14.23 14.37
N ARG A 96 16.94 14.05 14.43
CA ARG A 96 16.16 13.83 13.21
C ARG A 96 16.11 15.13 12.42
N GLU A 97 16.89 15.21 11.35
CA GLU A 97 16.68 16.22 10.30
C GLU A 97 15.21 16.16 9.86
N ASP A 98 14.45 17.17 10.27
CA ASP A 98 13.06 17.33 9.90
C ASP A 98 13.08 17.82 8.44
N ASP A 99 12.89 16.87 7.52
CA ASP A 99 12.68 17.13 6.09
C ASP A 99 11.27 17.74 5.93
N ALA A 100 11.07 18.90 6.56
CA ALA A 100 9.79 19.57 6.67
C ALA A 100 9.36 20.02 5.26
N PRO A 101 8.20 19.56 4.76
CA PRO A 101 7.74 19.91 3.43
C PRO A 101 7.58 21.42 3.27
N SER A 102 7.85 21.95 2.07
CA SER A 102 7.61 23.37 1.77
C SER A 102 6.14 23.74 1.94
N VAL A 103 5.87 25.03 2.14
CA VAL A 103 4.50 25.54 2.29
C VAL A 103 3.65 25.22 1.05
N GLU A 104 4.20 25.38 -0.16
CA GLU A 104 3.51 25.01 -1.39
C GLU A 104 3.19 23.51 -1.45
N SER A 105 4.12 22.66 -1.00
CA SER A 105 3.89 21.22 -0.92
C SER A 105 2.79 20.88 0.11
N LEU A 106 2.75 21.58 1.23
CA LEU A 106 1.70 21.42 2.24
C LEU A 106 0.32 21.81 1.70
N VAL A 107 0.23 22.92 0.95
CA VAL A 107 -1.02 23.37 0.33
C VAL A 107 -1.50 22.38 -0.72
N ALA A 108 -0.63 21.95 -1.64
CA ALA A 108 -0.98 20.97 -2.67
C ALA A 108 -1.46 19.63 -2.06
N ARG A 109 -0.82 19.17 -0.97
CA ARG A 109 -1.25 17.97 -0.23
C ARG A 109 -2.60 18.17 0.47
N ALA A 110 -2.87 19.36 0.99
CA ALA A 110 -4.15 19.66 1.62
C ALA A 110 -5.29 19.64 0.59
N GLU A 111 -5.07 20.19 -0.59
CA GLU A 111 -6.03 20.15 -1.71
C GLU A 111 -6.30 18.71 -2.18
N GLU A 112 -5.24 17.92 -2.38
CA GLU A 112 -5.36 16.50 -2.74
C GLU A 112 -6.10 15.70 -1.66
N HIS A 113 -5.85 16.03 -0.38
CA HIS A 113 -6.54 15.40 0.74
C HIS A 113 -8.04 15.74 0.78
N ILE A 114 -8.41 16.99 0.50
CA ILE A 114 -9.82 17.42 0.42
C ILE A 114 -10.53 16.69 -0.72
N ARG A 115 -9.93 16.63 -1.92
CA ARG A 115 -10.48 15.89 -3.06
C ARG A 115 -10.71 14.42 -2.75
N LEU A 116 -9.69 13.76 -2.19
CA LEU A 116 -9.79 12.35 -1.81
C LEU A 116 -10.90 12.12 -0.78
N ARG A 117 -11.05 13.01 0.20
CA ARG A 117 -12.16 12.95 1.17
C ARG A 117 -13.53 13.03 0.49
N GLY A 118 -13.71 13.98 -0.42
CA GLY A 118 -14.94 14.10 -1.21
C GLY A 118 -15.26 12.81 -1.98
N CYS A 119 -14.26 12.21 -2.63
CA CYS A 119 -14.46 10.93 -3.33
C CYS A 119 -14.79 9.76 -2.38
N VAL A 120 -14.22 9.72 -1.18
CA VAL A 120 -14.56 8.71 -0.16
C VAL A 120 -15.99 8.89 0.37
N GLU A 121 -16.46 10.12 0.47
CA GLU A 121 -17.85 10.41 0.86
C GLU A 121 -18.86 9.91 -0.19
N GLN A 122 -18.50 9.86 -1.47
CA GLN A 122 -19.34 9.33 -2.55
C GLN A 122 -19.42 7.79 -2.63
N LEU A 123 -18.63 7.07 -1.82
CA LEU A 123 -18.73 5.61 -1.70
C LEU A 123 -20.00 5.22 -0.92
N CYS A 124 -20.56 4.05 -1.21
CA CYS A 124 -21.61 3.51 -0.35
C CYS A 124 -21.04 3.10 1.02
N ASP A 125 -21.89 3.06 2.05
CA ASP A 125 -21.44 2.86 3.43
C ASP A 125 -20.62 1.58 3.62
N THR A 126 -21.00 0.47 2.99
CA THR A 126 -20.23 -0.78 3.10
C THR A 126 -18.85 -0.68 2.45
N GLN A 127 -18.74 0.01 1.30
CA GLN A 127 -17.44 0.25 0.65
C GLN A 127 -16.57 1.20 1.47
N ARG A 128 -17.17 2.26 2.03
CA ARG A 128 -16.48 3.21 2.89
C ARG A 128 -15.92 2.50 4.13
N SER A 129 -16.72 1.68 4.81
CA SER A 129 -16.27 0.92 5.98
C SER A 129 -15.13 -0.06 5.65
N VAL A 130 -15.22 -0.78 4.53
CA VAL A 130 -14.13 -1.66 4.07
C VAL A 130 -12.85 -0.87 3.77
N VAL A 131 -12.97 0.29 3.12
CA VAL A 131 -11.83 1.18 2.83
C VAL A 131 -11.21 1.72 4.11
N THR A 132 -12.01 2.21 5.05
CA THR A 132 -11.53 2.70 6.34
C THR A 132 -10.77 1.62 7.08
N LEU A 133 -11.38 0.44 7.27
CA LEU A 133 -10.76 -0.66 7.99
C LEU A 133 -9.49 -1.16 7.30
N ARG A 134 -9.48 -1.29 5.96
CA ARG A 134 -8.32 -1.83 5.23
C ARG A 134 -7.19 -0.83 4.99
N LEU A 135 -7.50 0.43 4.75
CA LEU A 135 -6.54 1.42 4.26
C LEU A 135 -6.15 2.45 5.32
N LEU A 136 -7.05 2.78 6.26
CA LEU A 136 -6.79 3.74 7.34
C LEU A 136 -6.42 3.03 8.63
N GLU A 137 -7.17 1.99 9.00
CA GLU A 137 -6.94 1.22 10.23
C GLU A 137 -6.03 -0.01 10.00
N GLU A 138 -5.68 -0.29 8.75
CA GLU A 138 -4.75 -1.35 8.33
C GLU A 138 -5.12 -2.76 8.82
N HIS A 139 -6.42 -3.04 8.99
CA HIS A 139 -6.90 -4.38 9.28
C HIS A 139 -6.60 -5.32 8.10
N ASP A 140 -6.36 -6.59 8.40
CA ASP A 140 -6.25 -7.58 7.33
C ASP A 140 -7.64 -7.91 6.74
N GLY A 141 -7.68 -8.64 5.63
CA GLY A 141 -8.95 -8.96 4.97
C GLY A 141 -9.86 -9.84 5.81
N GLN A 142 -9.30 -10.67 6.70
CA GLN A 142 -10.04 -11.55 7.58
C GLN A 142 -10.62 -10.77 8.76
N ASP A 143 -9.83 -9.91 9.39
CA ASP A 143 -10.24 -9.04 10.49
C ASP A 143 -11.30 -8.02 10.04
N THR A 144 -11.14 -7.47 8.84
CA THR A 144 -12.13 -6.57 8.22
C THR A 144 -13.45 -7.30 7.98
N ALA A 145 -13.40 -8.51 7.42
CA ALA A 145 -14.57 -9.32 7.15
C ALA A 145 -15.31 -9.71 8.44
N ALA A 146 -14.57 -10.11 9.47
CA ALA A 146 -15.10 -10.41 10.80
C ALA A 146 -15.75 -9.18 11.45
N SER A 147 -15.09 -8.02 11.39
CA SER A 147 -15.60 -6.76 11.95
C SER A 147 -16.91 -6.30 11.30
N LEU A 148 -17.09 -6.60 10.01
CA LEU A 148 -18.26 -6.22 9.23
C LEU A 148 -19.32 -7.32 9.11
N GLY A 149 -19.09 -8.51 9.67
CA GLY A 149 -20.01 -9.65 9.56
C GLY A 149 -20.20 -10.17 8.13
N ILE A 150 -19.20 -10.00 7.26
CA ILE A 150 -19.24 -10.45 5.85
C ILE A 150 -18.17 -11.52 5.58
N SER A 151 -18.24 -12.17 4.42
CA SER A 151 -17.18 -13.10 4.01
C SER A 151 -15.93 -12.37 3.54
N ARG A 152 -14.75 -12.99 3.70
CA ARG A 152 -13.48 -12.46 3.19
C ARG A 152 -13.53 -12.14 1.69
N ASN A 153 -14.14 -13.02 0.90
CA ASN A 153 -14.29 -12.79 -0.54
C ASN A 153 -15.17 -11.57 -0.85
N HIS A 154 -16.25 -11.36 -0.06
CA HIS A 154 -17.09 -10.18 -0.21
C HIS A 154 -16.32 -8.89 0.16
N ALA A 155 -15.53 -8.92 1.23
CA ALA A 155 -14.67 -7.79 1.62
C ALA A 155 -13.65 -7.44 0.53
N ASP A 156 -13.01 -8.45 -0.08
CA ASP A 156 -12.05 -8.26 -1.18
C ASP A 156 -12.74 -7.65 -2.42
N VAL A 157 -13.94 -8.12 -2.78
CA VAL A 157 -14.73 -7.54 -3.88
C VAL A 157 -15.14 -6.09 -3.61
N LEU A 158 -15.57 -5.79 -2.38
CA LEU A 158 -15.94 -4.42 -1.99
C LEU A 158 -14.74 -3.49 -2.04
N LEU A 159 -13.57 -3.94 -1.54
CA LEU A 159 -12.33 -3.16 -1.61
C LEU A 159 -11.91 -2.89 -3.05
N HIS A 160 -12.00 -3.89 -3.93
CA HIS A 160 -11.69 -3.74 -5.35
C HIS A 160 -12.60 -2.70 -6.01
N ARG A 161 -13.92 -2.80 -5.80
CA ARG A 161 -14.91 -1.84 -6.35
C ARG A 161 -14.71 -0.43 -5.79
N ALA A 162 -14.43 -0.32 -4.50
CA ALA A 162 -14.17 0.96 -3.86
C ALA A 162 -12.93 1.64 -4.45
N ARG A 163 -11.83 0.90 -4.64
CA ARG A 163 -10.62 1.43 -5.30
C ARG A 163 -10.89 1.92 -6.72
N ALA A 164 -11.62 1.14 -7.52
CA ALA A 164 -11.95 1.55 -8.89
C ALA A 164 -12.77 2.85 -8.92
N ARG A 165 -13.72 3.00 -7.98
CA ARG A 165 -14.57 4.18 -7.88
C ARG A 165 -13.82 5.41 -7.36
N LEU A 166 -12.90 5.23 -6.42
CA LEU A 166 -12.01 6.31 -5.96
C LEU A 166 -11.07 6.77 -7.08
N LEU A 167 -10.49 5.84 -7.84
CA LEU A 167 -9.64 6.18 -8.99
C LEU A 167 -10.42 6.96 -10.07
N ALA A 168 -11.63 6.52 -10.41
CA ALA A 168 -12.47 7.22 -11.37
C ALA A 168 -12.81 8.64 -10.88
N CYS A 169 -13.29 8.78 -9.64
CA CYS A 169 -13.63 10.08 -9.06
C CYS A 169 -12.44 11.06 -9.05
N MET A 170 -11.24 10.59 -8.67
CA MET A 170 -10.05 11.44 -8.65
C MET A 170 -9.59 11.88 -10.05
N ILE A 171 -9.87 11.08 -11.10
CA ILE A 171 -9.54 11.43 -12.49
C ILE A 171 -10.59 12.37 -13.09
N ASP A 172 -11.87 12.15 -12.78
CA ASP A 172 -12.97 12.96 -13.30
C ASP A 172 -12.95 14.39 -12.73
N ASP A 173 -12.47 14.59 -11.49
CA ASP A 173 -12.34 15.90 -10.86
C ASP A 173 -11.11 16.72 -11.34
N ASP A 174 -10.10 16.07 -11.95
CA ASP A 174 -8.96 16.76 -12.59
C ASP A 174 -9.40 17.53 -13.87
N GLY A 175 -10.65 17.34 -14.32
CA GLY A 175 -11.20 17.88 -15.57
C GLY A 175 -12.09 19.12 -15.46
N THR A 176 -12.35 19.67 -14.27
CA THR A 176 -13.28 20.81 -14.10
C THR A 176 -12.56 22.07 -13.58
N PRO A 177 -12.27 23.06 -14.44
CA PRO A 177 -12.06 24.42 -13.98
C PRO A 177 -13.45 24.98 -13.63
N GLY A 178 -13.73 25.10 -12.33
CA GLY A 178 -14.83 25.90 -11.79
C GLY A 178 -14.30 27.22 -11.26
#